data_AF-A0A5J4FCB2-F1
#
_entry.id   AF-A0A5J4FCB2-F1
#
_cell.length_a   1.000
_cell.length_b   1.000
_cell.length_c   1.000
_cell.angle_alpha   90.00
_cell.angle_beta   90.00
_cell.angle_gamma   90.00
#
_symmetry.space_group_name_H-M   'P 1'
#
loop_
_entity.id
_entity.type
_entity.pdbx_description
1 polymer ?
#
loop_
_entity_poly.entity_id
_entity_poly.type
_entity_poly.pdbx_seq_one_letter_code
_entity_poly.pdbx_strand_id
1 'polypeptide(L)'
;MSGYAYRAIQEIIGVTPGFIAKWKKEFISAGIEGIILKYKGLRPYLNGEEKQELIQWIINHSHWDIWELETYVLETYEVVFKSRQSYYQLLKEARISWQKAEQVNPKKEPEEVKKKNEEISQLLESKKEEIQSGKLAV
;
A
#
# COMPACT_ATOMS: atom_id res chain seq x y z
N MET A 1 -32.27 -11.41 -31.24
CA MET A 1 -32.06 -11.21 -29.79
C MET A 1 -33.25 -10.41 -29.26
N SER A 2 -34.03 -11.00 -28.36
CA SER A 2 -35.37 -10.56 -27.97
C SER A 2 -35.35 -9.12 -27.43
N GLY A 3 -36.03 -8.21 -28.13
CA GLY A 3 -36.05 -6.76 -27.92
C GLY A 3 -36.87 -6.31 -26.71
N TYR A 4 -36.70 -6.96 -25.56
CA TYR A 4 -37.36 -6.53 -24.33
C TYR A 4 -36.81 -5.16 -23.90
N ALA A 5 -37.69 -4.20 -23.71
CA ALA A 5 -37.34 -2.91 -23.11
C ALA A 5 -36.84 -3.13 -21.68
N TYR A 6 -35.85 -2.33 -21.23
CA TYR A 6 -35.27 -2.47 -19.89
C TYR A 6 -36.31 -2.40 -18.76
N ARG A 7 -37.44 -1.71 -18.99
CA ARG A 7 -38.56 -1.66 -18.04
C ARG A 7 -39.25 -3.01 -17.86
N ALA A 8 -39.47 -3.76 -18.93
CA ALA A 8 -40.06 -5.11 -18.84
C ALA A 8 -39.13 -6.07 -18.10
N ILE A 9 -37.82 -5.95 -18.33
CA ILE A 9 -36.82 -6.74 -17.60
C ILE A 9 -36.83 -6.35 -16.12
N GLN A 10 -36.85 -5.05 -15.80
CA GLN A 10 -36.94 -4.57 -14.42
C GLN A 10 -38.17 -5.15 -13.68
N GLU A 11 -39.34 -5.20 -14.31
CA GLU A 11 -40.56 -5.74 -13.69
C GLU A 11 -40.46 -7.24 -13.39
N ILE A 12 -39.71 -7.99 -14.21
CA ILE A 12 -39.56 -9.45 -14.05
C ILE A 12 -38.54 -9.80 -12.96
N ILE A 13 -37.39 -9.13 -12.93
CA ILE A 13 -36.26 -9.47 -12.03
C ILE A 13 -36.09 -8.50 -10.84
N GLY A 14 -36.84 -7.40 -10.78
CA GLY A 14 -36.82 -6.48 -9.64
C GLY A 14 -35.53 -5.69 -9.47
N VAL A 15 -34.72 -5.53 -10.53
CA VAL A 15 -33.46 -4.79 -10.51
C VAL A 15 -33.53 -3.51 -11.32
N THR A 16 -32.64 -2.56 -11.04
CA THR A 16 -32.65 -1.27 -11.73
C THR A 16 -32.23 -1.39 -13.21
N PRO A 17 -32.73 -0.51 -14.10
CA PRO A 17 -32.33 -0.49 -15.51
C PRO A 17 -30.83 -0.30 -15.72
N GLY A 18 -30.18 0.46 -14.83
CA GLY A 18 -28.72 0.66 -14.85
C GLY A 18 -27.94 -0.63 -14.57
N PHE A 19 -28.44 -1.47 -13.65
CA PHE A 19 -27.88 -2.79 -13.39
C PHE A 19 -27.98 -3.69 -14.63
N ILE A 20 -29.15 -3.70 -15.29
CA ILE A 20 -29.39 -4.47 -16.52
C ILE A 20 -28.48 -3.99 -17.66
N ALA A 21 -28.33 -2.67 -17.83
CA ALA A 21 -27.47 -2.09 -18.86
C ALA A 21 -25.99 -2.43 -18.64
N LYS A 22 -25.52 -2.41 -17.38
CA LYS A 22 -24.15 -2.79 -17.01
C LYS A 22 -23.86 -4.24 -17.41
N TRP A 23 -24.67 -5.19 -16.94
CA TRP A 23 -24.43 -6.61 -17.23
C TRP A 23 -24.64 -6.97 -18.69
N LYS A 24 -25.54 -6.27 -19.40
CA LYS A 24 -25.67 -6.39 -20.85
C LYS A 24 -24.39 -5.94 -21.57
N LYS A 25 -23.76 -4.85 -21.12
CA LYS A 25 -22.49 -4.37 -21.69
C LYS A 25 -21.36 -5.39 -21.43
N GLU A 26 -21.23 -5.87 -20.20
CA GLU A 26 -20.22 -6.87 -19.83
C GLU A 26 -20.41 -8.19 -20.60
N PHE A 27 -21.65 -8.63 -20.80
CA PHE A 27 -21.96 -9.81 -21.61
C PHE A 27 -21.61 -9.65 -23.09
N ILE A 28 -21.89 -8.48 -23.68
CA ILE A 28 -21.52 -8.20 -25.07
C ILE A 28 -20.00 -8.20 -25.22
N SER A 29 -19.28 -7.70 -24.21
CA SER A 29 -17.82 -7.58 -24.25
C SER A 29 -17.08 -8.89 -24.00
N ALA A 30 -17.54 -9.72 -23.07
CA ALA A 30 -16.79 -10.89 -22.58
C ALA A 30 -17.63 -12.18 -22.53
N GLY A 31 -18.81 -12.19 -23.14
CA GLY A 31 -19.71 -13.33 -23.16
C GLY A 31 -20.14 -13.76 -21.75
N ILE A 32 -20.32 -15.07 -21.56
CA ILE A 32 -20.73 -15.64 -20.27
C ILE A 32 -19.68 -15.32 -19.18
N GLU A 33 -18.39 -15.25 -19.50
CA GLU A 33 -17.32 -14.90 -18.56
C GLU A 33 -17.42 -13.48 -18.00
N GLY A 34 -18.06 -12.57 -18.73
CA GLY A 34 -18.38 -11.21 -18.26
C GLY A 34 -19.55 -11.14 -17.28
N ILE A 35 -20.42 -12.16 -17.28
CA ILE A 35 -21.56 -12.28 -16.36
C ILE A 35 -21.22 -13.16 -15.15
N ILE A 36 -20.30 -14.11 -15.27
CA ILE A 36 -19.93 -15.00 -14.18
C ILE A 36 -19.54 -14.17 -12.96
N LEU A 37 -20.12 -14.54 -11.81
CA LEU A 37 -19.77 -13.98 -10.52
C LEU A 37 -18.31 -14.34 -10.22
N LYS A 38 -17.37 -13.49 -10.65
CA LYS A 38 -15.92 -13.65 -10.37
C LYS A 38 -15.61 -13.56 -8.88
N TYR A 39 -16.58 -13.14 -8.07
CA TYR A 39 -16.49 -13.09 -6.63
C TYR A 39 -16.44 -14.51 -6.05
N LYS A 40 -15.23 -15.07 -5.92
CA LYS A 40 -14.95 -16.35 -5.27
C LYS A 40 -14.94 -16.27 -3.73
N GLY A 41 -15.36 -15.14 -3.17
CA GLY A 41 -15.15 -14.80 -1.77
C GLY A 41 -13.73 -14.29 -1.58
N LEU A 42 -13.60 -13.09 -1.03
CA LEU A 42 -12.30 -12.51 -0.70
C LEU A 42 -11.73 -13.27 0.49
N ARG A 43 -10.49 -13.71 0.39
CA ARG A 43 -9.81 -14.35 1.51
C ARG A 43 -9.63 -13.29 2.61
N PRO A 44 -9.98 -13.59 3.87
CA PRO A 44 -9.86 -12.61 4.95
C PRO A 44 -8.42 -12.41 5.43
N TYR A 45 -7.48 -13.29 5.04
CA TYR A 45 -6.11 -13.29 5.53
C TYR A 45 -5.12 -13.68 4.44
N LEU A 46 -3.91 -13.12 4.53
CA LEU A 46 -2.73 -13.55 3.79
C LEU A 46 -2.11 -14.78 4.46
N ASN A 47 -1.50 -15.66 3.68
CA ASN A 47 -0.64 -16.72 4.20
C ASN A 47 0.73 -16.16 4.64
N GLY A 48 1.56 -16.99 5.27
CA GLY A 48 2.85 -16.54 5.82
C GLY A 48 3.84 -16.02 4.76
N GLU A 49 3.85 -16.62 3.58
CA GLU A 49 4.74 -16.26 2.47
C GLU A 49 4.27 -14.96 1.80
N GLU A 50 2.98 -14.87 1.46
CA GLU A 50 2.32 -13.68 0.91
C GLU A 50 2.52 -12.47 1.84
N LYS A 51 2.47 -12.69 3.16
CA LYS A 51 2.72 -11.63 4.14
C LYS A 51 4.16 -11.15 4.12
N GLN A 52 5.14 -12.04 3.97
CA GLN A 52 6.54 -11.65 3.89
C GLN A 52 6.86 -10.91 2.59
N GLU A 53 6.31 -11.36 1.46
CA GLU A 53 6.42 -10.65 0.18
C GLU A 53 5.83 -9.25 0.26
N LEU A 54 4.63 -9.12 0.83
CA LEU A 54 3.97 -7.84 1.03
C LEU A 54 4.81 -6.92 1.93
N ILE A 55 5.41 -7.43 3.00
CA ILE A 55 6.31 -6.65 3.87
C ILE A 55 7.55 -6.18 3.09
N GLN A 56 8.15 -7.02 2.26
CA GLN A 56 9.30 -6.62 1.43
C GLN A 56 8.91 -5.55 0.41
N TRP A 57 7.74 -5.69 -0.20
CA TRP A 57 7.19 -4.67 -1.08
C TRP A 57 6.98 -3.34 -0.33
N ILE A 58 6.43 -3.40 0.89
CA ILE A 58 6.25 -2.25 1.79
C ILE A 58 7.58 -1.58 2.19
N ILE A 59 8.68 -2.32 2.28
CA ILE A 59 9.99 -1.74 2.63
C ILE A 59 10.64 -1.06 1.42
N ASN A 60 10.48 -1.65 0.24
CA ASN A 60 11.18 -1.20 -0.98
C ASN A 60 10.57 0.05 -1.64
N HIS A 61 9.37 0.43 -1.25
CA HIS A 61 8.65 1.52 -1.90
C HIS A 61 8.57 2.72 -0.95
N SER A 62 8.82 3.90 -1.52
CA SER A 62 9.35 5.06 -0.79
C SER A 62 8.27 5.96 -0.20
N HIS A 63 7.05 5.87 -0.73
CA HIS A 63 5.89 6.66 -0.34
C HIS A 63 4.69 5.71 -0.26
N TRP A 64 3.88 5.83 0.77
CA TRP A 64 2.79 4.89 1.03
C TRP A 64 1.48 5.62 1.23
N ASP A 65 0.50 5.32 0.38
CA ASP A 65 -0.91 5.54 0.69
C ASP A 65 -1.57 4.23 1.14
N ILE A 66 -2.42 4.31 2.17
CA ILE A 66 -3.25 3.19 2.63
C ILE A 66 -4.14 2.70 1.48
N TRP A 67 -4.63 3.60 0.63
CA TRP A 67 -5.45 3.23 -0.54
C TRP A 67 -4.67 2.43 -1.58
N GLU A 68 -3.40 2.77 -1.80
CA GLU A 68 -2.51 2.01 -2.70
C GLU A 68 -2.22 0.63 -2.10
N LEU A 69 -1.99 0.54 -0.80
CA LEU A 69 -1.82 -0.74 -0.11
C LEU A 69 -3.10 -1.61 -0.17
N GLU A 70 -4.28 -1.02 0.07
CA GLU A 70 -5.58 -1.71 -0.06
C GLU A 70 -5.78 -2.27 -1.48
N THR A 71 -5.46 -1.46 -2.49
CA THR A 71 -5.57 -1.84 -3.90
C THR A 71 -4.58 -2.94 -4.27
N TYR A 72 -3.31 -2.80 -3.88
CA TYR A 72 -2.28 -3.79 -4.17
C TYR A 72 -2.60 -5.15 -3.55
N VAL A 73 -3.08 -5.17 -2.31
CA VAL A 73 -3.45 -6.42 -1.62
C VAL A 73 -4.66 -7.09 -2.29
N LEU A 74 -5.63 -6.29 -2.74
CA LEU A 74 -6.79 -6.79 -3.48
C LEU A 74 -6.39 -7.36 -4.86
N GLU A 75 -5.61 -6.62 -5.63
CA GLU A 75 -5.23 -7.01 -7.00
C GLU A 75 -4.24 -8.19 -7.04
N THR A 76 -3.30 -8.23 -6.08
CA THR A 76 -2.23 -9.24 -6.07
C THR A 76 -2.66 -10.52 -5.37
N TYR A 77 -3.37 -10.41 -4.24
CA TYR A 77 -3.65 -11.55 -3.36
C TYR A 77 -5.14 -11.89 -3.25
N GLU A 78 -6.03 -11.10 -3.86
CA GLU A 78 -7.50 -11.24 -3.75
C GLU A 78 -7.97 -11.27 -2.28
N VAL A 79 -7.28 -10.50 -1.43
CA VAL A 79 -7.52 -10.41 0.01
C VAL A 79 -8.09 -9.03 0.34
N VAL A 80 -9.12 -9.00 1.19
CA VAL A 80 -9.63 -7.76 1.78
C VAL A 80 -9.77 -7.95 3.27
N PHE A 81 -9.03 -7.15 4.03
CA PHE A 81 -9.15 -7.17 5.48
C PHE A 81 -10.45 -6.51 5.91
N LYS A 82 -11.10 -7.09 6.92
CA LYS A 82 -12.34 -6.53 7.50
C LYS A 82 -12.12 -5.19 8.20
N SER A 83 -10.90 -4.92 8.66
CA SER A 83 -10.55 -3.72 9.42
C SER A 83 -9.30 -3.06 8.85
N ARG A 84 -9.32 -1.72 8.78
CA ARG A 84 -8.14 -0.91 8.47
C ARG A 84 -6.97 -1.18 9.42
N GLN A 85 -7.27 -1.63 10.64
CA GLN A 85 -6.26 -1.98 11.64
C GLN A 85 -5.34 -3.12 11.21
N SER A 86 -5.82 -4.04 10.37
CA SER A 86 -5.00 -5.10 9.79
C SER A 86 -3.93 -4.54 8.85
N TYR A 87 -4.25 -3.51 8.07
CA TYR A 87 -3.27 -2.82 7.22
C TYR A 87 -2.22 -2.07 8.06
N TYR A 88 -2.64 -1.40 9.13
CA TYR A 88 -1.70 -0.75 10.07
C TYR A 88 -0.77 -1.75 10.79
N GLN A 89 -1.25 -2.96 11.08
CA GLN A 89 -0.40 -4.02 11.63
C GLN A 89 0.68 -4.46 10.64
N LEU A 90 0.36 -4.59 9.35
CA LEU A 90 1.35 -4.91 8.30
C LEU A 90 2.43 -3.83 8.21
N LEU A 91 2.03 -2.55 8.24
CA LEU A 91 2.98 -1.43 8.24
C LEU A 91 3.86 -1.43 9.50
N LYS A 92 3.29 -1.74 10.66
CA LYS A 92 4.02 -1.86 11.92
C LYS A 92 5.03 -3.02 11.87
N GLU A 93 4.66 -4.15 11.30
CA GLU A 93 5.55 -5.31 11.13
C GLU A 93 6.68 -5.02 10.14
N ALA A 94 6.41 -4.26 9.08
CA ALA A 94 7.43 -3.73 8.17
C ALA A 94 8.34 -2.67 8.82
N ARG A 95 8.16 -2.36 10.11
CA ARG A 95 8.87 -1.31 10.86
C ARG A 95 8.76 0.07 10.20
N ILE A 96 7.73 0.30 9.38
CA ILE A 96 7.40 1.63 8.86
C ILE A 96 6.81 2.41 10.02
N SER A 97 7.61 3.24 10.68
CA SER A 97 7.08 4.21 11.62
C SER A 97 6.33 5.29 10.85
N TRP A 98 5.14 5.67 11.32
CA TRP A 98 4.44 6.87 10.86
C TRP A 98 5.22 8.11 11.30
N GLN A 99 6.35 8.38 10.64
CA GLN A 99 7.03 9.65 10.69
C GLN A 99 6.86 10.27 9.32
N LYS A 100 6.10 11.37 9.26
CA LYS A 100 6.09 12.23 8.09
C LYS A 100 7.55 12.62 7.82
N ALA A 101 8.14 12.06 6.77
CA ALA A 101 9.49 12.41 6.39
C ALA A 101 9.48 13.85 5.90
N GLU A 102 9.86 14.78 6.76
CA GLU A 102 10.20 16.13 6.33
C GLU A 102 11.60 16.06 5.73
N GLN A 103 11.68 16.15 4.39
CA GLN A 103 12.93 16.16 3.63
C GLN A 103 13.90 17.26 4.12
N VAL A 104 13.35 18.28 4.76
CA VAL A 104 14.08 19.42 5.32
C VAL A 104 13.56 19.61 6.74
N ASN A 105 14.44 19.57 7.75
CA ASN A 105 14.07 19.98 9.10
C ASN A 105 13.58 21.45 9.02
N PRO A 106 12.31 21.76 9.33
CA PRO A 106 11.76 23.11 9.19
C PRO A 106 12.41 24.11 10.16
N LYS A 107 13.17 23.64 11.16
CA LYS A 107 13.99 24.44 12.07
C LYS A 107 15.49 24.38 11.72
N LYS A 108 15.84 24.03 10.48
CA LYS A 108 17.23 23.96 10.05
C LYS A 108 17.83 25.37 9.99
N GLU A 109 18.51 25.77 11.06
CA GLU A 109 19.37 26.95 11.03
C GLU A 109 20.71 26.58 10.37
N PRO A 110 21.05 27.17 9.21
CA PRO A 110 22.24 26.79 8.45
C PRO A 110 23.54 27.06 9.22
N GLU A 111 23.55 28.06 10.10
CA GLU A 111 24.71 28.42 10.94
C GLU A 111 24.95 27.39 12.05
N GLU A 112 23.90 26.92 12.74
CA GLU A 112 24.05 25.87 13.77
C GLU A 112 24.49 24.52 13.18
N VAL A 113 24.02 24.19 11.97
CA VAL A 113 24.41 22.96 11.28
C VAL A 113 25.88 22.99 10.89
N LYS A 114 26.40 24.13 10.40
CA LYS A 114 27.83 24.29 10.11
C LYS A 114 28.67 24.13 11.36
N LYS A 115 28.30 24.82 12.45
CA LYS A 115 29.02 24.75 13.72
C LYS A 115 29.07 23.32 14.28
N LYS A 116 27.94 22.61 14.28
CA LYS A 116 27.90 21.19 14.69
C LYS A 116 28.74 20.29 13.80
N ASN A 117 28.75 20.52 12.48
CA ASN A 117 29.59 19.74 11.57
C ASN A 117 31.08 19.98 11.81
N GLU A 118 31.49 21.22 12.09
CA GLU A 118 32.87 21.56 12.45
C GLU A 118 33.28 20.91 13.78
N GLU A 119 32.43 20.98 14.80
CA GLU A 119 32.65 20.32 16.10
C GLU A 119 32.78 18.80 15.94
N ILE A 120 31.91 18.17 15.13
CA ILE A 120 31.97 16.73 14.83
C ILE A 120 33.28 16.40 14.09
N SER A 121 33.68 17.22 13.11
CA SER A 121 34.93 17.01 12.37
C SER A 121 36.16 17.11 13.27
N GLN A 122 36.19 18.08 14.18
CA GLN A 122 37.28 18.23 15.15
C GLN A 122 37.33 17.05 16.12
N LEU A 123 36.18 16.57 16.57
CA LEU A 123 36.08 15.43 17.48
C LEU A 123 36.52 14.13 16.80
N LEU A 124 36.18 13.93 15.53
CA LEU A 124 36.65 12.81 14.71
C LEU A 124 38.16 12.86 14.46
N GLU A 125 38.73 14.04 14.18
CA GLU A 125 40.18 14.19 14.00
C GLU A 125 40.94 13.91 15.31
N SER A 126 40.42 14.39 16.45
CA SER A 126 41.02 14.15 17.77
C SER A 126 41.00 12.67 18.19
N LYS A 127 40.00 11.91 17.74
CA LYS A 127 39.84 10.49 18.07
C LYS A 127 40.25 9.54 16.96
N LYS A 128 40.85 10.07 15.88
CA LYS A 128 41.25 9.31 14.69
C LYS A 128 42.19 8.16 15.01
N GLU A 129 43.13 8.37 15.93
CA GLU A 129 44.10 7.35 16.35
C GLU A 129 43.42 6.23 17.16
N GLU A 130 42.42 6.57 17.98
CA GLU A 130 41.65 5.59 18.78
C GLU A 130 40.66 4.78 17.93
N ILE A 131 40.08 5.41 16.90
CA ILE A 131 39.24 4.75 15.89
C ILE A 131 40.08 3.78 15.04
N GLN A 132 41.26 4.21 14.59
CA GLN A 132 42.19 3.35 13.83
C GLN A 132 42.75 2.20 14.67
N SER A 133 42.95 2.43 15.98
CA SER A 133 43.34 1.40 16.94
C SER A 133 42.20 0.43 17.31
N GLY A 134 40.97 0.63 16.79
CA GLY A 134 39.80 -0.23 17.06
C GLY A 134 39.28 -0.18 18.49
N LYS A 135 39.71 0.81 19.29
CA LYS A 135 39.26 1.00 20.68
C LYS A 135 37.89 1.69 20.77
N LEU A 136 37.51 2.40 19.71
CA LEU A 136 36.23 3.10 19.58
C LEU A 136 35.57 2.74 18.24
N ALA A 137 34.29 2.37 18.27
CA ALA A 137 33.47 2.19 17.08
C ALA A 137 32.68 3.47 16.80
N VAL A 138 32.69 3.92 15.54
CA VAL A 138 31.95 5.09 15.04
C VAL A 138 30.67 4.63 14.37
#